data_AF-A0A7K3XB81-F1
#
_entry.id   AF-A0A7K3XB81-F1
#
_cell.length_a   1.000
_cell.length_b   1.000
_cell.length_c   1.000
_cell.angle_alpha   90.00
_cell.angle_beta   90.00
_cell.angle_gamma   90.00
#
_symmetry.space_group_name_H-M   'P 1'
#
loop_
_entity.id
_entity.type
_entity.pdbx_description
1 polymer ?
#
loop_
_entity_poly.entity_id
_entity_poly.type
_entity_poly.pdbx_seq_one_letter_code
_entity_poly.pdbx_strand_id
1 'polypeptide(L)'
;MSDAHLTERPVDEGPEPVDLTDEPIQLSRRDPALEPDAARPASRRRRIALGAALLVGLAGLGALGVGGWRVLAQKDTTLNPPAKLAGLTRDDSDRARTTADYLRDGFAADIDLDRSFGTVYSDPADARRAVLVFGGTTLLWQPERDLDSLFGLMADETGKVTGLREVDAGRLGGVMKCGTTSGDGGDFAVCGWADHGSVVMGMFPGRSVDDSAGLFRELREGIQRR
;
A
#
# COMPACT_ATOMS: atom_id res chain seq x y z
N MET A 1 18.38 -125.26 -24.80
CA MET A 1 19.16 -124.61 -25.88
C MET A 1 18.18 -124.20 -26.97
N SER A 2 18.16 -122.91 -27.30
CA SER A 2 17.65 -122.25 -28.54
C SER A 2 16.23 -122.52 -29.03
N ASP A 3 15.51 -121.62 -29.71
CA ASP A 3 15.46 -120.15 -29.87
C ASP A 3 14.28 -119.89 -30.84
N ALA A 4 13.91 -118.61 -30.98
CA ALA A 4 13.10 -117.99 -32.07
C ALA A 4 11.56 -118.10 -31.94
N HIS A 5 10.85 -117.08 -31.43
CA HIS A 5 10.55 -115.75 -31.99
C HIS A 5 9.69 -115.76 -33.27
N LEU A 6 8.48 -115.22 -33.16
CA LEU A 6 8.05 -113.98 -33.84
C LEU A 6 6.64 -113.61 -33.37
N THR A 7 6.56 -112.54 -32.58
CA THR A 7 5.31 -111.88 -32.17
C THR A 7 4.93 -110.86 -33.24
N GLU A 8 3.71 -110.96 -33.76
CA GLU A 8 3.09 -109.94 -34.60
C GLU A 8 2.85 -108.66 -33.77
N ARG A 9 3.19 -107.51 -34.34
CA ARG A 9 2.95 -106.19 -33.74
C ARG A 9 2.03 -105.39 -34.67
N PRO A 10 0.76 -105.14 -34.29
CA PRO A 10 -0.08 -104.16 -34.95
C PRO A 10 0.02 -102.79 -34.25
N VAL A 11 0.35 -101.80 -35.07
CA VAL A 11 -0.14 -100.40 -35.14
C VAL A 11 -0.55 -99.67 -33.84
N ASP A 12 0.33 -98.77 -33.43
CA ASP A 12 0.12 -97.38 -32.95
C ASP A 12 -1.25 -96.99 -32.37
N GLU A 13 -1.32 -96.85 -31.04
CA GLU A 13 -2.26 -95.98 -30.33
C GLU A 13 -1.42 -94.93 -29.59
N GLY A 14 -1.63 -93.65 -29.93
CA GLY A 14 -0.97 -92.51 -29.30
C GLY A 14 -1.25 -92.42 -27.80
N PRO A 15 -0.57 -91.53 -27.06
CA PRO A 15 -0.80 -91.39 -25.63
C PRO A 15 -2.28 -91.13 -25.34
N GLU A 16 -2.82 -91.86 -24.37
CA GLU A 16 -4.21 -91.80 -23.91
C GLU A 16 -4.67 -90.35 -23.72
N PRO A 17 -5.95 -90.03 -24.00
CA PRO A 17 -6.48 -88.69 -23.79
C PRO A 17 -6.32 -88.29 -22.32
N VAL A 18 -5.66 -87.17 -22.09
CA VAL A 18 -5.48 -86.57 -20.76
C VAL A 18 -6.85 -86.30 -20.15
N ASP A 19 -7.13 -86.96 -19.03
CA ASP A 19 -8.35 -86.78 -18.25
C ASP A 19 -8.34 -85.37 -17.64
N LEU A 20 -9.19 -84.49 -18.18
CA LEU A 20 -9.37 -83.12 -17.70
C LEU A 20 -10.14 -83.18 -16.39
N THR A 21 -9.43 -83.19 -15.27
CA THR A 21 -10.04 -83.02 -13.95
C THR A 21 -10.75 -81.66 -13.89
N ASP A 22 -11.91 -81.63 -13.24
CA ASP A 22 -12.83 -80.48 -13.08
C ASP A 22 -12.26 -79.37 -12.14
N GLU A 23 -10.94 -79.19 -12.10
CA GLU A 23 -10.30 -78.10 -11.38
C GLU A 23 -10.18 -76.88 -12.30
N PRO A 24 -10.66 -75.70 -11.87
CA PRO A 24 -10.59 -74.51 -12.71
C PRO A 24 -9.12 -74.13 -12.96
N ILE A 25 -8.74 -74.13 -14.23
CA ILE A 25 -7.45 -73.63 -14.72
C ILE A 25 -7.32 -72.15 -14.27
N GLN A 26 -6.51 -71.91 -13.24
CA GLN A 26 -6.15 -70.56 -12.78
C GLN A 26 -5.21 -69.92 -13.81
N LEU A 27 -5.79 -69.21 -14.77
CA LEU A 27 -5.06 -68.41 -15.74
C LEU A 27 -4.36 -67.23 -15.04
N SER A 28 -3.03 -67.35 -14.96
CA SER A 28 -2.08 -66.24 -15.06
C SER A 28 -2.17 -65.13 -14.01
N ARG A 29 -1.34 -65.30 -12.97
CA ARG A 29 -0.38 -64.32 -12.41
C ARG A 29 -0.45 -62.93 -13.07
N ARG A 30 -1.40 -62.10 -12.64
CA ARG A 30 -1.38 -60.65 -12.88
C ARG A 30 -0.71 -60.03 -11.66
N ASP A 31 0.55 -59.63 -11.80
CA ASP A 31 1.27 -58.92 -10.74
C ASP A 31 0.55 -57.58 -10.47
N PRO A 32 0.04 -57.34 -9.24
CA PRO A 32 -0.52 -56.04 -8.87
C PRO A 32 0.54 -54.92 -8.82
N ALA A 33 1.83 -55.29 -8.91
CA ALA A 33 2.96 -54.39 -8.83
C ALA A 33 3.25 -53.59 -10.13
N LEU A 34 2.45 -53.80 -11.18
CA LEU A 34 2.60 -53.15 -12.50
C LEU A 34 1.36 -52.34 -12.89
N GLU A 35 0.54 -51.90 -11.93
CA GLU A 35 -0.27 -50.71 -12.18
C GLU A 35 0.67 -49.49 -12.12
N PRO A 36 0.86 -48.73 -13.22
CA PRO A 36 1.47 -47.42 -13.07
C PRO A 36 0.51 -46.65 -12.17
N ASP A 37 0.99 -46.30 -10.97
CA ASP A 37 0.26 -45.57 -9.94
C ASP A 37 -0.54 -44.45 -10.63
N ALA A 38 -1.83 -44.71 -10.88
CA ALA A 38 -2.65 -43.86 -11.71
C ALA A 38 -2.88 -42.62 -10.87
N ALA A 39 -2.00 -41.63 -11.07
CA ALA A 39 -1.96 -40.39 -10.32
C ALA A 39 -3.40 -39.88 -10.21
N ARG A 40 -3.98 -40.05 -9.02
CA ARG A 40 -5.39 -39.73 -8.74
C ARG A 40 -5.64 -38.34 -9.32
N PRO A 41 -6.58 -38.15 -10.25
CA PRO A 41 -6.76 -36.87 -10.90
C PRO A 41 -7.05 -35.85 -9.80
N ALA A 42 -6.06 -34.99 -9.53
CA ALA A 42 -6.18 -34.00 -8.47
C ALA A 42 -7.52 -33.30 -8.65
N SER A 43 -8.40 -33.43 -7.64
CA SER A 43 -9.81 -33.11 -7.82
C SER A 43 -9.93 -31.71 -8.41
N ARG A 44 -10.76 -31.55 -9.45
CA ARG A 44 -10.94 -30.26 -10.14
C ARG A 44 -11.19 -29.13 -9.13
N ARG A 45 -11.86 -29.45 -8.02
CA ARG A 45 -12.06 -28.59 -6.84
C ARG A 45 -10.76 -28.20 -6.13
N ARG A 46 -9.82 -29.13 -5.90
CA ARG A 46 -8.50 -28.83 -5.31
C ARG A 46 -7.67 -27.91 -6.21
N ARG A 47 -7.71 -28.09 -7.53
CA ARG A 47 -7.04 -27.19 -8.49
C ARG A 47 -7.65 -25.79 -8.48
N ILE A 48 -8.98 -25.69 -8.44
CA ILE A 48 -9.69 -24.39 -8.33
C ILE A 48 -9.37 -23.71 -7.00
N ALA A 49 -9.39 -24.44 -5.87
CA ALA A 49 -9.07 -23.89 -4.56
C ALA A 49 -7.62 -23.40 -4.47
N LEU A 50 -6.65 -24.16 -5.01
CA LEU A 50 -5.26 -23.73 -5.09
C LEU A 50 -5.08 -22.50 -5.99
N GLY A 51 -5.77 -22.45 -7.14
CA GLY A 51 -5.75 -21.28 -8.03
C GLY A 51 -6.32 -20.03 -7.35
N ALA A 52 -7.46 -20.16 -6.65
CA ALA A 52 -8.05 -19.08 -5.89
C ALA A 52 -7.13 -18.61 -4.74
N ALA A 53 -6.52 -19.53 -3.99
CA ALA A 53 -5.57 -19.19 -2.94
C ALA A 53 -4.32 -18.48 -3.50
N LEU A 54 -3.82 -18.90 -4.65
CA LEU A 54 -2.70 -18.25 -5.34
C LEU A 54 -3.07 -16.83 -5.79
N LEU A 55 -4.27 -16.63 -6.37
CA LEU A 55 -4.76 -15.32 -6.76
C LEU A 55 -4.89 -14.38 -5.55
N VAL A 56 -5.46 -14.86 -4.44
CA VAL A 56 -5.55 -14.09 -3.19
C VAL A 56 -4.15 -13.78 -2.62
N GLY A 57 -3.24 -14.75 -2.63
CA GLY A 57 -1.87 -14.56 -2.17
C GLY A 57 -1.11 -13.51 -3.00
N LEU A 58 -1.23 -13.56 -4.32
CA LEU A 58 -0.63 -12.57 -5.23
C LEU A 58 -1.25 -11.18 -5.06
N ALA A 59 -2.57 -11.10 -4.90
CA ALA A 59 -3.26 -9.84 -4.63
C ALA A 59 -2.83 -9.23 -3.29
N GLY A 60 -2.71 -10.05 -2.24
CA GLY A 60 -2.23 -9.64 -0.92
C GLY A 60 -0.77 -9.16 -0.96
N LEU A 61 0.12 -9.91 -1.62
CA LEU A 61 1.52 -9.50 -1.82
C LEU A 61 1.64 -8.22 -2.65
N GLY A 62 0.79 -8.03 -3.67
CA GLY A 62 0.74 -6.80 -4.45
C GLY A 62 0.30 -5.59 -3.63
N ALA A 63 -0.80 -5.71 -2.88
CA ALA A 63 -1.31 -4.64 -2.03
C ALA A 63 -0.32 -4.27 -0.91
N LEU A 64 0.24 -5.25 -0.21
CA LEU A 64 1.25 -5.05 0.83
C LEU A 64 2.56 -4.52 0.26
N GLY A 65 2.95 -4.96 -0.94
CA GLY A 65 4.13 -4.47 -1.64
C GLY A 65 4.00 -2.99 -2.00
N VAL A 66 2.87 -2.55 -2.56
CA VAL A 66 2.64 -1.14 -2.91
C VAL A 66 2.55 -0.25 -1.66
N GLY A 67 1.81 -0.68 -0.64
CA GLY A 67 1.69 0.06 0.63
C GLY A 67 3.03 0.18 1.35
N GLY A 68 3.75 -0.95 1.51
CA GLY A 68 5.07 -0.98 2.13
C GLY A 68 6.11 -0.17 1.35
N TRP A 69 6.05 -0.18 0.01
CA TRP A 69 6.92 0.65 -0.82
C TRP A 69 6.70 2.15 -0.60
N ARG A 70 5.45 2.61 -0.48
CA ARG A 70 5.18 4.04 -0.21
C ARG A 70 5.72 4.48 1.13
N VAL A 71 5.54 3.67 2.17
CA VAL A 71 6.11 3.95 3.50
C VAL A 71 7.63 4.02 3.43
N LEU A 72 8.28 3.03 2.81
CA LEU A 72 9.73 3.01 2.64
C LEU A 72 10.26 4.20 1.82
N ALA A 73 9.54 4.64 0.79
CA ALA A 73 9.92 5.78 -0.04
C ALA A 73 9.70 7.14 0.64
N GLN A 74 8.94 7.20 1.73
CA GLN A 74 8.57 8.44 2.42
C GLN A 74 9.19 8.56 3.82
N LYS A 75 9.74 7.49 4.38
CA LYS A 75 10.31 7.46 5.74
C LYS A 75 11.45 8.46 5.96
N ASP A 76 12.22 8.79 4.92
CA ASP A 76 13.37 9.70 5.01
C ASP A 76 13.01 11.14 4.59
N THR A 77 11.74 11.52 4.75
CA THR A 77 11.28 12.87 4.42
C THR A 77 12.01 13.92 5.24
N THR A 78 12.41 15.00 4.57
CA THR A 78 12.96 16.21 5.19
C THR A 78 12.17 17.44 4.75
N LEU A 79 12.01 18.38 5.68
CA LEU A 79 11.29 19.64 5.47
C LEU A 79 12.29 20.77 5.70
N ASN A 80 12.58 21.54 4.65
CA ASN A 80 13.57 22.62 4.72
C ASN A 80 13.02 23.88 4.03
N PRO A 81 12.37 24.80 4.77
CA PRO A 81 11.78 26.00 4.20
C PRO A 81 12.85 26.99 3.71
N PRO A 82 12.98 27.22 2.39
CA PRO A 82 13.99 28.12 1.85
C PRO A 82 13.64 29.58 2.09
N ALA A 83 14.63 30.48 1.98
CA ALA A 83 14.44 31.92 2.19
C ALA A 83 13.53 32.59 1.14
N LYS A 84 13.44 32.02 -0.07
CA LYS A 84 12.54 32.47 -1.14
C LYS A 84 11.88 31.28 -1.80
N LEU A 85 10.57 31.35 -2.03
CA LEU A 85 9.79 30.29 -2.63
C LEU A 85 8.48 30.83 -3.20
N ALA A 86 8.09 30.39 -4.40
CA ALA A 86 6.83 30.78 -5.02
C ALA A 86 6.58 32.31 -5.06
N GLY A 87 7.63 33.10 -5.29
CA GLY A 87 7.58 34.57 -5.25
C GLY A 87 7.49 35.19 -3.85
N LEU A 88 7.37 34.38 -2.79
CA LEU A 88 7.37 34.81 -1.41
C LEU A 88 8.79 34.87 -0.83
N THR A 89 8.95 35.68 0.22
CA THR A 89 10.20 35.79 0.98
C THR A 89 9.95 35.45 2.43
N ARG A 90 10.78 34.57 3.00
CA ARG A 90 10.69 34.19 4.40
C ARG A 90 10.92 35.40 5.30
N ASP A 91 10.02 35.63 6.24
CA ASP A 91 10.13 36.67 7.24
C ASP A 91 10.88 36.13 8.46
N ASP A 92 12.14 36.55 8.58
CA ASP A 92 13.04 36.16 9.66
C ASP A 92 13.04 37.18 10.83
N SER A 93 12.06 38.09 10.88
CA SER A 93 11.88 39.01 12.02
C SER A 93 11.46 38.27 13.30
N ASP A 94 11.81 38.82 14.46
CA ASP A 94 11.48 38.18 15.75
C ASP A 94 9.98 37.98 15.93
N ARG A 95 9.16 38.94 15.47
CA ARG A 95 7.70 38.82 15.48
C ARG A 95 7.23 37.62 14.68
N ALA A 96 7.70 37.47 13.44
CA ALA A 96 7.32 36.38 12.56
C ALA A 96 7.74 35.02 13.15
N ARG A 97 8.96 34.94 13.71
CA ARG A 97 9.47 33.75 14.39
C ARG A 97 8.62 33.36 15.59
N THR A 98 8.30 34.31 16.48
CA THR A 98 7.44 34.04 17.63
C THR A 98 6.05 33.55 17.22
N THR A 99 5.45 34.13 16.18
CA THR A 99 4.16 33.66 15.66
C THR A 99 4.26 32.25 15.08
N ALA A 100 5.32 31.97 14.32
CA ALA A 100 5.56 30.66 13.75
C ALA A 100 5.82 29.59 14.82
N ASP A 101 6.59 29.93 15.86
CA ASP A 101 6.87 29.05 16.99
C ASP A 101 5.59 28.73 17.77
N TYR A 102 4.75 29.72 18.04
CA TYR A 102 3.47 29.51 18.72
C TYR A 102 2.56 28.53 17.95
N LEU A 103 2.40 28.72 16.64
CA LEU A 103 1.57 27.83 15.81
C LEU A 103 2.18 26.44 15.68
N ARG A 104 3.51 26.34 15.56
CA ARG A 104 4.23 25.06 15.56
C ARG A 104 4.00 24.32 16.87
N ASP A 105 4.08 25.00 18.01
CA ASP A 105 3.96 24.38 19.32
C ASP A 105 2.52 23.93 19.60
N GLY A 106 1.52 24.72 19.21
CA GLY A 106 0.12 24.28 19.22
C GLY A 106 -0.09 23.04 18.34
N PHE A 107 0.43 23.06 17.11
CA PHE A 107 0.36 21.92 16.21
C PHE A 107 1.04 20.66 16.78
N ALA A 108 2.23 20.80 17.34
CA ALA A 108 2.99 19.70 17.93
C ALA A 108 2.37 19.19 19.25
N ALA A 109 1.46 19.94 19.87
CA ALA A 109 0.70 19.45 21.03
C ALA A 109 -0.38 18.44 20.61
N ASP A 110 -0.90 18.56 19.38
CA ASP A 110 -1.95 17.69 18.82
C ASP A 110 -1.41 16.45 18.12
N ILE A 111 -0.10 16.39 17.82
CA ILE A 111 0.53 15.28 17.11
C ILE A 111 1.99 15.05 17.52
N ASP A 112 2.38 13.77 17.62
CA ASP A 112 3.77 13.39 17.89
C ASP A 112 4.63 13.53 16.62
N LEU A 113 5.54 14.51 16.64
CA LEU A 113 6.41 14.87 15.52
C LEU A 113 7.88 14.62 15.88
N ASP A 114 8.60 13.91 15.01
CA ASP A 114 10.05 13.71 15.17
C ASP A 114 10.81 15.03 15.06
N ARG A 115 10.35 15.89 14.14
CA ARG A 115 10.87 17.24 13.91
C ARG A 115 9.73 18.13 13.48
N SER A 116 9.63 19.30 14.08
CA SER A 116 8.65 20.32 13.71
C SER A 116 9.34 21.58 13.21
N PHE A 117 8.64 22.34 12.37
CA PHE A 117 9.06 23.67 11.93
C PHE A 117 7.85 24.58 11.82
N GLY A 118 8.09 25.88 11.94
CA GLY A 118 7.15 26.94 11.63
C GLY A 118 7.87 28.03 10.85
N THR A 119 7.20 28.64 9.90
CA THR A 119 7.75 29.77 9.15
C THR A 119 6.65 30.70 8.64
N VAL A 120 6.98 31.97 8.48
CA VAL A 120 6.12 32.96 7.84
C VAL A 120 6.79 33.41 6.55
N TYR A 121 6.00 33.46 5.48
CA TYR A 121 6.40 33.96 4.17
C TYR A 121 5.64 35.25 3.87
N SER A 122 6.36 36.34 3.72
CA SER A 122 5.80 37.63 3.30
C SER A 122 5.61 37.65 1.78
N ASP A 123 4.45 38.16 1.36
CA ASP A 123 4.14 38.40 -0.04
C ASP A 123 4.60 39.82 -0.42
N PRO A 124 5.57 39.97 -1.34
CA PRO A 124 6.06 41.28 -1.74
C PRO A 124 5.02 42.13 -2.48
N ALA A 125 3.96 41.52 -3.02
CA ALA A 125 2.87 42.25 -3.68
C ALA A 125 1.87 42.83 -2.68
N ASP A 126 1.66 42.19 -1.52
CA ASP A 126 0.75 42.66 -0.47
C ASP A 126 1.13 42.07 0.89
N ALA A 127 1.59 42.93 1.81
CA ALA A 127 1.97 42.52 3.16
C ALA A 127 0.83 41.87 3.97
N ARG A 128 -0.43 42.08 3.59
CA ARG A 128 -1.60 41.44 4.24
C ARG A 128 -1.80 39.99 3.81
N ARG A 129 -1.07 39.53 2.79
CA ARG A 129 -1.14 38.16 2.25
C ARG A 129 0.03 37.30 2.71
N ALA A 130 0.60 37.59 3.88
CA ALA A 130 1.62 36.73 4.48
C ALA A 130 1.09 35.32 4.69
N VAL A 131 1.87 34.30 4.31
CA VAL A 131 1.52 32.88 4.42
C VAL A 131 2.24 32.30 5.64
N LEU A 132 1.49 31.63 6.50
CA LEU A 132 2.05 30.92 7.64
C LEU A 132 2.08 29.44 7.30
N VAL A 133 3.22 28.78 7.48
CA VAL A 133 3.40 27.36 7.20
C VAL A 133 4.06 26.69 8.39
N PHE A 134 3.44 25.63 8.89
CA PHE A 134 3.95 24.90 10.05
C PHE A 134 3.59 23.42 9.94
N GLY A 135 4.44 22.57 10.50
CA GLY A 135 4.27 21.13 10.38
C GLY A 135 5.50 20.37 10.82
N GLY A 136 5.58 19.10 10.43
CA GLY A 136 6.70 18.27 10.82
C GLY A 136 6.81 16.96 10.07
N THR A 137 7.89 16.25 10.38
CA THR A 137 8.12 14.88 9.93
C THR A 137 7.64 13.92 11.01
N THR A 138 6.88 12.91 10.60
CA THR A 138 6.40 11.82 11.48
C THR A 138 5.94 10.67 10.60
N LEU A 139 5.88 9.46 11.17
CA LEU A 139 5.37 8.29 10.46
C LEU A 139 3.85 8.22 10.57
N LEU A 140 3.15 8.54 9.48
CA LEU A 140 1.69 8.43 9.40
C LEU A 140 1.27 7.15 8.71
N TRP A 141 0.42 6.33 9.33
CA TRP A 141 -0.11 5.13 8.70
C TRP A 141 -1.32 5.41 7.81
N GLN A 142 -2.15 6.40 8.19
CA GLN A 142 -3.35 6.77 7.46
C GLN A 142 -3.36 8.29 7.21
N PRO A 143 -2.49 8.81 6.32
CA PRO A 143 -2.29 10.25 6.14
C PRO A 143 -3.58 11.06 5.96
N GLU A 144 -4.57 10.51 5.27
CA GLU A 144 -5.88 11.15 5.11
C GLU A 144 -6.65 11.32 6.42
N ARG A 145 -6.72 10.25 7.23
CA ARG A 145 -7.43 10.25 8.50
C ARG A 145 -6.72 11.15 9.52
N ASP A 146 -5.40 11.07 9.55
CA ASP A 146 -4.56 11.89 10.43
C ASP A 146 -4.73 13.37 10.07
N LEU A 147 -4.71 13.71 8.78
CA LEU A 147 -4.95 15.07 8.30
C LEU A 147 -6.36 15.58 8.65
N ASP A 148 -7.40 14.77 8.47
CA ASP A 148 -8.77 15.14 8.83
C ASP A 148 -8.92 15.41 10.33
N SER A 149 -8.21 14.64 11.15
CA SER A 149 -8.22 14.81 12.61
C SER A 149 -7.58 16.14 13.01
N LEU A 150 -6.45 16.50 12.39
CA LEU A 150 -5.77 17.77 12.63
C LEU A 150 -6.61 18.99 12.22
N PHE A 151 -7.31 18.94 11.08
CA PHE A 151 -8.28 19.97 10.71
C PHE A 151 -9.43 20.08 11.71
N GLY A 152 -9.84 18.96 12.31
CA GLY A 152 -10.85 18.92 13.37
C GLY A 152 -10.38 19.59 14.66
N LEU A 153 -9.13 19.38 15.06
CA LEU A 153 -8.55 19.95 16.29
C LEU A 153 -8.28 21.46 16.16
N MET A 154 -7.85 21.92 14.98
CA MET A 154 -7.72 23.36 14.69
C MET A 154 -9.02 24.14 14.92
N ALA A 155 -10.18 23.48 14.79
CA ALA A 155 -11.48 24.11 14.98
C ALA A 155 -11.67 24.71 16.38
N ASP A 156 -10.95 24.20 17.37
CA ASP A 156 -11.07 24.61 18.77
C ASP A 156 -10.20 25.84 19.09
N GLU A 157 -9.12 26.08 18.34
CA GLU A 157 -8.16 27.17 18.60
C GLU A 157 -8.24 28.35 17.63
N THR A 158 -8.42 28.09 16.33
CA THR A 158 -8.37 29.11 15.26
C THR A 158 -9.68 29.27 14.51
N GLY A 159 -10.75 28.65 15.02
CA GLY A 159 -12.06 28.64 14.40
C GLY A 159 -12.24 27.45 13.46
N LYS A 160 -13.49 26.96 13.39
CA LYS A 160 -13.85 25.78 12.62
C LYS A 160 -13.52 25.95 11.13
N VAL A 161 -12.71 25.03 10.60
CA VAL A 161 -12.50 24.92 9.15
C VAL A 161 -13.77 24.37 8.51
N THR A 162 -14.30 25.10 7.55
CA THR A 162 -15.50 24.78 6.77
C THR A 162 -15.16 24.59 5.31
N GLY A 163 -16.04 23.92 4.56
CA GLY A 163 -15.83 23.66 3.14
C GLY A 163 -14.56 22.84 2.83
N LEU A 164 -14.09 22.05 3.81
CA LEU A 164 -12.91 21.21 3.65
C LEU A 164 -13.13 20.22 2.51
N ARG A 165 -12.21 20.22 1.54
CA ARG A 165 -12.24 19.34 0.38
C ARG A 165 -10.84 18.92 -0.03
N GLU A 166 -10.74 17.76 -0.66
CA GLU A 166 -9.50 17.31 -1.28
C GLU A 166 -9.17 18.15 -2.52
N VAL A 167 -7.88 18.42 -2.68
CA VAL A 167 -7.27 19.12 -3.81
C VAL A 167 -6.08 18.31 -4.33
N ASP A 168 -5.59 18.63 -5.52
CA ASP A 168 -4.44 17.92 -6.10
C ASP A 168 -3.18 18.07 -5.23
N ALA A 169 -2.70 16.94 -4.70
CA ALA A 169 -1.51 16.88 -3.85
C ALA A 169 -0.18 17.03 -4.61
N GLY A 170 -0.21 17.03 -5.94
CA GLY A 170 0.97 17.18 -6.80
C GLY A 170 1.82 15.91 -6.91
N ARG A 171 3.03 16.04 -7.48
CA ARG A 171 3.88 14.89 -7.85
C ARG A 171 4.43 14.12 -6.65
N LEU A 172 4.49 14.75 -5.47
CA LEU A 172 4.90 14.09 -4.23
C LEU A 172 3.82 13.10 -3.72
N GLY A 173 2.59 13.16 -4.22
CA GLY A 173 1.49 12.28 -3.81
C GLY A 173 1.10 12.49 -2.34
N GLY A 174 0.50 11.48 -1.72
CA GLY A 174 -0.19 11.66 -0.44
C GLY A 174 -1.54 12.36 -0.64
N VAL A 175 -2.01 13.06 0.38
CA VAL A 175 -3.26 13.80 0.35
C VAL A 175 -3.02 15.28 0.58
N MET A 176 -3.88 16.11 0.01
CA MET A 176 -3.93 17.53 0.29
C MET A 176 -5.39 17.97 0.38
N LYS A 177 -5.73 18.70 1.44
CA LYS A 177 -7.08 19.22 1.66
C LYS A 177 -7.01 20.72 1.96
N CYS A 178 -8.02 21.45 1.51
CA CYS A 178 -8.15 22.88 1.80
C CYS A 178 -9.59 23.22 2.15
N GLY A 179 -9.74 24.25 3.00
CA GLY A 179 -11.02 24.81 3.39
C GLY A 179 -10.87 26.28 3.78
N THR A 180 -11.91 26.82 4.41
CA THR A 180 -11.95 28.21 4.87
C THR A 180 -12.22 28.22 6.36
N THR A 181 -11.48 29.05 7.09
CA THR A 181 -11.78 29.38 8.48
C THR A 181 -12.09 30.86 8.60
N SER A 182 -12.91 31.20 9.58
CA SER A 182 -13.25 32.56 9.96
C SER A 182 -12.48 32.93 11.23
N GLY A 183 -11.65 33.96 11.18
CA GLY A 183 -10.97 34.51 12.37
C GLY A 183 -11.21 36.00 12.55
N ASP A 184 -10.66 36.58 13.61
CA ASP A 184 -10.80 38.01 13.94
C ASP A 184 -10.29 38.95 12.83
N GLY A 185 -9.42 38.45 11.94
CA GLY A 185 -8.89 39.15 10.77
C GLY A 185 -9.69 38.97 9.48
N GLY A 186 -10.84 38.29 9.52
CA GLY A 186 -11.66 37.91 8.37
C GLY A 186 -11.48 36.45 7.96
N ASP A 187 -12.19 36.05 6.90
CA ASP A 187 -12.11 34.69 6.37
C ASP A 187 -10.79 34.48 5.62
N PHE A 188 -10.14 33.34 5.87
CA PHE A 188 -8.93 32.94 5.17
C PHE A 188 -8.91 31.45 4.88
N ALA A 189 -8.17 31.08 3.83
CA ALA A 189 -8.01 29.69 3.45
C ALA A 189 -6.99 29.00 4.34
N VAL A 190 -7.27 27.74 4.68
CA VAL A 190 -6.34 26.83 5.36
C VAL A 190 -6.18 25.60 4.48
N CYS A 191 -4.95 25.22 4.23
CA CYS A 191 -4.61 24.01 3.48
C CYS A 191 -3.69 23.13 4.31
N GLY A 192 -3.74 21.83 4.08
CA GLY A 192 -2.92 20.85 4.76
C GLY A 192 -2.58 19.71 3.81
N TRP A 193 -1.34 19.23 3.88
CA TRP A 193 -0.94 18.00 3.19
C TRP A 193 -0.44 16.99 4.20
N ALA A 194 -0.64 15.72 3.88
CA ALA A 194 -0.09 14.62 4.64
C ALA A 194 0.35 13.49 3.70
N ASP A 195 1.48 12.90 4.04
CA ASP A 195 1.95 11.64 3.48
C ASP A 195 2.55 10.78 4.61
N HIS A 196 3.09 9.61 4.30
CA HIS A 196 3.58 8.70 5.34
C HIS A 196 4.81 9.22 6.10
N GLY A 197 5.43 10.34 5.69
CA GLY A 197 6.62 10.89 6.35
C GLY A 197 6.50 12.33 6.83
N SER A 198 5.40 13.01 6.53
CA SER A 198 5.21 14.42 6.87
C SER A 198 3.75 14.84 6.90
N VAL A 199 3.49 15.85 7.71
CA VAL A 199 2.23 16.58 7.73
C VAL A 199 2.51 18.06 7.96
N VAL A 200 1.90 18.90 7.14
CA VAL A 200 2.10 20.35 7.18
C VAL A 200 0.80 21.05 6.88
N MET A 201 0.58 22.16 7.57
CA MET A 201 -0.55 23.05 7.38
C MET A 201 -0.06 24.44 7.00
N GLY A 202 -0.91 25.14 6.25
CA GLY A 202 -0.67 26.47 5.75
C GLY A 202 -1.90 27.35 5.89
N MET A 203 -1.70 28.59 6.33
CA MET A 203 -2.75 29.60 6.43
C MET A 203 -2.49 30.71 5.40
N PHE A 204 -3.54 31.08 4.66
CA PHE A 204 -3.48 31.95 3.50
C PHE A 204 -4.47 33.11 3.59
N PRO A 205 -4.19 34.14 4.41
CA PRO A 205 -4.93 35.38 4.43
C PRO A 205 -5.04 36.03 3.05
N GLY A 206 -6.22 36.58 2.76
CA GLY A 206 -6.47 37.37 1.54
C GLY A 206 -6.38 36.60 0.23
N ARG A 207 -6.47 35.26 0.27
CA ARG A 207 -6.49 34.38 -0.91
C ARG A 207 -7.71 33.47 -0.92
N SER A 208 -8.17 33.12 -2.12
CA SER A 208 -9.21 32.10 -2.28
C SER A 208 -8.67 30.71 -1.95
N VAL A 209 -9.55 29.74 -1.72
CA VAL A 209 -9.16 28.34 -1.48
C VAL A 209 -8.39 27.76 -2.68
N ASP A 210 -8.79 28.07 -3.92
CA ASP A 210 -8.13 27.55 -5.12
C ASP A 210 -6.74 28.14 -5.33
N ASP A 211 -6.58 29.46 -5.14
CA ASP A 211 -5.27 30.11 -5.22
C ASP A 211 -4.33 29.59 -4.12
N SER A 212 -4.89 29.36 -2.93
CA SER A 212 -4.14 28.83 -1.79
C SER A 212 -3.71 27.39 -2.03
N ALA A 213 -4.57 26.54 -2.60
CA ALA A 213 -4.22 25.17 -2.96
C ALA A 213 -3.09 25.13 -4.00
N GLY A 214 -3.16 25.98 -5.03
CA GLY A 214 -2.12 26.10 -6.04
C GLY A 214 -0.77 26.52 -5.45
N LEU A 215 -0.78 27.58 -4.63
CA LEU A 215 0.41 28.09 -3.95
C LEU A 215 0.99 27.08 -2.94
N PHE A 216 0.14 26.40 -2.18
CA PHE A 216 0.58 25.44 -1.17
C PHE A 216 1.23 24.20 -1.79
N ARG A 217 0.73 23.76 -2.95
CA ARG A 217 1.40 22.73 -3.76
C ARG A 217 2.79 23.18 -4.20
N GLU A 218 2.94 24.42 -4.66
CA GLU A 218 4.27 24.96 -5.03
C GLU A 218 5.21 25.08 -3.81
N LEU A 219 4.68 25.51 -2.66
CA LEU A 219 5.41 25.55 -1.39
C LEU A 219 5.92 24.16 -1.00
N ARG A 220 5.06 23.14 -1.09
CA ARG A 220 5.45 21.76 -0.78
C ARG A 220 6.62 21.28 -1.63
N GLU A 221 6.61 21.56 -2.94
CA GLU A 221 7.68 21.17 -3.86
C GLU A 221 9.03 21.81 -3.54
N GLY A 222 9.04 23.00 -2.92
CA GLY A 222 10.26 23.67 -2.46
C GLY A 222 10.71 23.29 -1.06
N ILE A 223 9.76 22.94 -0.18
CA ILE A 223 10.03 22.63 1.24
C ILE A 223 10.40 21.16 1.42
N GLN A 224 9.68 20.24 0.78
CA GLN A 224 9.78 18.81 1.06
C GLN A 224 10.75 18.09 0.12
N ARG A 225 11.63 17.26 0.69
CA ARG A 225 12.49 16.32 -0.03
C ARG A 225 12.39 14.91 0.56
N ARG A 226 12.64 13.90 -0.28
CA ARG A 226 12.69 12.48 0.07
C ARG A 226 13.97 11.89 -0.50
#